data_AF-A0A3C0NAR4-F1
#
_entry.id   AF-A0A3C0NAR4-F1
#
_cell.length_a   1.000
_cell.length_b   1.000
_cell.length_c   1.000
_cell.angle_alpha   90.00
_cell.angle_beta   90.00
_cell.angle_gamma   90.00
#
_symmetry.space_group_name_H-M   'P 1'
#
loop_
_entity.id
_entity.type
_entity.pdbx_description
1 polymer ?
#
loop_
_entity_poly.entity_id
_entity_poly.type
_entity_poly.pdbx_seq_one_letter_code
_entity_poly.pdbx_strand_id
1 'polypeptide(L)'
;MNFEEAFKVADTAVWEKTGEHLKDIERIVFEGAWEGQPYREIANKNGYQHDTIKGAGKDLWDKLSEALGEPVSKTNFKTAIERRSLSTTPTPQPSPEHLSQATPEVEFPEGIEARCYEGISQLGCLLRIKAPLQMGKTLLMSRLLNYAKLQGYRTVRLNLRDATTEDFSKLDNFLQWFCTSVAVQLELTAPVDEHWRKSLGNSKIKCRTYFEKYLLPGESALTLALDEVDRLFLYGEIAGEFLGMLRTWHEDAKTRQLWGQLRFVVLHTEVYRQLDINQSPFNAGIEIELTDLNQNQVLSLVQQYGLNWEAGKVKQLMDVVGGHPYLVKEALEQVRRQDMTLEQMLQSAPTISGIYRDHLGRHYRNLQQDSQLAQAFKQVVTAKAPVELNSDLNPDIAVKLDDLGLVKLQSNGVIPRYELYRQYFCDRLIDQ
;
A
#
# COMPACT_ATOMS: atom_id res chain seq x y z
N MET A 1 23.17 -13.74 8.99
CA MET A 1 22.38 -13.26 7.84
C MET A 1 22.83 -14.03 6.61
N ASN A 2 21.90 -14.66 5.90
CA ASN A 2 22.21 -15.32 4.62
C ASN A 2 22.23 -14.30 3.45
N PHE A 3 22.63 -14.74 2.26
CA PHE A 3 22.76 -13.86 1.10
C PHE A 3 21.43 -13.19 0.70
N GLU A 4 20.32 -13.94 0.62
CA GLU A 4 19.02 -13.40 0.21
C GLU A 4 18.49 -12.38 1.21
N GLU A 5 18.68 -12.62 2.51
CA GLU A 5 18.37 -11.65 3.57
C GLU A 5 19.19 -10.37 3.42
N ALA A 6 20.51 -10.52 3.21
CA ALA A 6 21.41 -9.38 3.06
C ALA A 6 21.10 -8.55 1.82
N PHE A 7 20.84 -9.22 0.69
CA PHE A 7 20.47 -8.56 -0.55
C PHE A 7 19.12 -7.86 -0.41
N LYS A 8 18.13 -8.48 0.24
CA LYS A 8 16.83 -7.85 0.50
C LYS A 8 16.97 -6.59 1.36
N VAL A 9 17.82 -6.60 2.39
CA VAL A 9 18.08 -5.41 3.23
C VAL A 9 18.75 -4.30 2.40
N ALA A 10 19.74 -4.66 1.57
CA ALA A 10 20.42 -3.71 0.69
C ALA A 10 19.47 -3.09 -0.35
N ASP A 11 18.68 -3.92 -1.01
CA ASP A 11 17.72 -3.52 -2.05
C ASP A 11 16.59 -2.66 -1.47
N THR A 12 16.08 -3.04 -0.29
CA THR A 12 15.07 -2.23 0.43
C THR A 12 15.64 -0.86 0.83
N ALA A 13 16.88 -0.81 1.32
CA ALA A 13 17.49 0.47 1.70
C ALA A 13 17.69 1.39 0.49
N VAL A 14 18.11 0.85 -0.65
CA VAL A 14 18.27 1.61 -1.90
C VAL A 14 16.92 2.08 -2.43
N TRP A 15 15.89 1.24 -2.39
CA TRP A 15 14.52 1.59 -2.75
C TRP A 15 13.96 2.73 -1.89
N GLU A 16 14.12 2.65 -0.57
CA GLU A 16 13.63 3.68 0.37
C GLU A 16 14.25 5.05 0.09
N LYS A 17 15.49 5.09 -0.40
CA LYS A 17 16.23 6.32 -0.64
C LYS A 17 16.04 6.88 -2.05
N THR A 18 16.00 6.01 -3.06
CA THR A 18 16.08 6.38 -4.48
C THR A 18 14.79 6.11 -5.25
N GLY A 19 13.91 5.25 -4.74
CA GLY A 19 12.72 4.78 -5.46
C GLY A 19 13.02 3.81 -6.61
N GLU A 20 14.26 3.32 -6.70
CA GLU A 20 14.70 2.32 -7.68
C GLU A 20 15.29 1.09 -6.96
N HIS A 21 15.05 -0.10 -7.51
CA HIS A 21 15.68 -1.34 -7.03
C HIS A 21 17.09 -1.50 -7.60
N LEU A 22 17.91 -2.32 -6.94
CA LEU A 22 19.21 -2.74 -7.47
C LEU A 22 19.03 -3.55 -8.76
N LYS A 23 19.80 -3.22 -9.78
CA LYS A 23 19.77 -3.87 -11.10
C LYS A 23 20.37 -5.27 -11.02
N ASP A 24 20.04 -6.13 -12.00
CA ASP A 24 20.57 -7.50 -12.07
C ASP A 24 22.11 -7.55 -12.04
N ILE A 25 22.77 -6.61 -12.74
CA ILE A 25 24.24 -6.53 -12.72
C ILE A 25 24.79 -6.12 -11.35
N GLU A 26 24.03 -5.33 -10.58
CA GLU A 26 24.39 -4.93 -9.22
C GLU A 26 24.19 -6.11 -8.25
N ARG A 27 23.15 -6.95 -8.46
CA ARG A 27 22.97 -8.23 -7.75
C ARG A 27 24.14 -9.18 -7.98
N ILE A 28 24.57 -9.35 -9.23
CA ILE A 28 25.72 -10.18 -9.59
C ILE A 28 27.00 -9.69 -8.89
N VAL A 29 27.23 -8.37 -8.86
CA VAL A 29 28.38 -7.80 -8.16
C VAL A 29 28.28 -8.02 -6.65
N PHE A 30 27.09 -7.84 -6.09
CA PHE A 30 26.83 -8.03 -4.66
C PHE A 30 27.05 -9.49 -4.24
N GLU A 31 26.59 -10.46 -5.03
CA GLU A 31 26.80 -11.90 -4.83
C GLU A 31 28.28 -12.28 -4.91
N GLY A 32 28.97 -11.85 -5.97
CA GLY A 32 30.39 -12.10 -6.10
C GLY A 32 31.22 -11.46 -4.99
N ALA A 33 30.83 -10.26 -4.51
CA ALA A 33 31.43 -9.65 -3.33
C ALA A 33 31.11 -10.41 -2.04
N TRP A 34 29.89 -10.98 -1.91
CA TRP A 34 29.47 -11.80 -0.78
C TRP A 34 30.30 -13.06 -0.65
N GLU A 35 30.68 -13.67 -1.78
CA GLU A 35 31.55 -14.85 -1.85
C GLU A 35 33.05 -14.52 -1.79
N GLY A 36 33.43 -13.24 -1.72
CA GLY A 36 34.83 -12.82 -1.65
C GLY A 36 35.57 -12.87 -2.99
N GLN A 37 34.87 -13.02 -4.11
CA GLN A 37 35.48 -13.12 -5.44
C GLN A 37 35.99 -11.75 -5.93
N PRO A 38 37.17 -11.65 -6.56
CA PRO A 38 37.63 -10.42 -7.21
C PRO A 38 36.77 -10.10 -8.45
N TYR A 39 36.68 -8.82 -8.85
CA TYR A 39 35.84 -8.38 -9.99
C TYR A 39 36.12 -9.13 -11.30
N ARG A 40 37.39 -9.54 -11.52
CA ARG A 40 37.79 -10.35 -12.66
C ARG A 40 37.13 -11.73 -12.67
N GLU A 41 36.96 -12.34 -11.52
CA GLU A 41 36.33 -13.65 -11.40
C GLU A 41 34.81 -13.55 -11.58
N ILE A 42 34.18 -12.52 -10.99
CA ILE A 42 32.75 -12.21 -11.18
C ILE A 42 32.44 -12.00 -12.66
N ALA A 43 33.28 -11.23 -13.35
CA ALA A 43 33.15 -10.95 -14.78
C ALA A 43 33.25 -12.22 -15.62
N ASN A 44 34.28 -13.05 -15.39
CA ASN A 44 34.50 -14.28 -16.13
C ASN A 44 33.37 -15.30 -15.93
N LYS A 45 32.86 -15.46 -14.70
CA LYS A 45 31.77 -16.40 -14.37
C LYS A 45 30.44 -16.02 -15.03
N ASN A 46 30.19 -14.72 -15.19
CA ASN A 46 28.90 -14.20 -15.67
C ASN A 46 28.96 -13.68 -17.12
N GLY A 47 30.09 -13.88 -17.83
CA GLY A 47 30.24 -13.48 -19.24
C GLY A 47 30.35 -11.97 -19.48
N TYR A 48 30.70 -11.18 -18.46
CA TYR A 48 30.87 -9.72 -18.58
C TYR A 48 32.33 -9.32 -18.77
N GLN A 49 32.56 -8.12 -19.32
CA GLN A 49 33.87 -7.49 -19.32
C GLN A 49 34.23 -7.00 -17.92
N HIS A 50 35.51 -7.08 -17.56
CA HIS A 50 36.01 -6.66 -16.25
C HIS A 50 35.61 -5.21 -15.90
N ASP A 51 35.71 -4.29 -16.87
CA ASP A 51 35.41 -2.88 -16.65
C ASP A 51 33.91 -2.61 -16.44
N THR A 52 33.03 -3.43 -17.03
CA THR A 52 31.57 -3.35 -16.80
C THR A 52 31.22 -3.73 -15.37
N ILE A 53 31.79 -4.84 -14.87
CA ILE A 53 31.59 -5.29 -13.48
C ILE A 53 32.21 -4.32 -12.48
N LYS A 54 33.38 -3.74 -12.81
CA LYS A 54 34.02 -2.73 -11.98
C LYS A 54 33.20 -1.44 -11.91
N GLY A 55 32.61 -1.02 -13.03
CA GLY A 55 31.70 0.13 -13.10
C GLY A 55 30.44 -0.11 -12.26
N ALA A 56 29.74 -1.22 -12.50
CA ALA A 56 28.56 -1.62 -11.73
C ALA A 56 28.87 -1.76 -10.23
N GLY A 57 30.06 -2.22 -9.87
CA GLY A 57 30.49 -2.28 -8.47
C GLY A 57 30.68 -0.90 -7.83
N LYS A 58 31.21 0.07 -8.57
CA LYS A 58 31.29 1.45 -8.07
C LYS A 58 29.90 2.02 -7.83
N ASP A 59 29.01 1.92 -8.81
CA ASP A 59 27.64 2.42 -8.73
C ASP A 59 26.87 1.78 -7.57
N LEU A 60 27.03 0.47 -7.38
CA LEU A 60 26.45 -0.27 -6.25
C LEU A 60 26.92 0.27 -4.89
N TRP A 61 28.23 0.50 -4.71
CA TRP A 61 28.76 0.97 -3.43
C TRP A 61 28.37 2.43 -3.15
N ASP A 62 28.30 3.26 -4.19
CA ASP A 62 27.84 4.65 -4.06
C ASP A 62 26.36 4.69 -3.64
N LYS A 63 25.49 3.88 -4.29
CA LYS A 63 24.08 3.73 -3.92
C LYS A 63 23.90 3.23 -2.49
N LEU A 64 24.67 2.21 -2.08
CA LEU A 64 24.58 1.68 -0.72
C LEU A 64 25.10 2.67 0.31
N SER A 65 26.10 3.48 -0.04
CA SER A 65 26.59 4.53 0.86
C SER A 65 25.54 5.60 1.10
N GLU A 66 24.84 6.01 0.03
CA GLU A 66 23.75 6.98 0.12
C GLU A 66 22.53 6.41 0.87
N ALA A 67 22.17 5.16 0.60
CA ALA A 67 21.03 4.49 1.19
C ALA A 67 21.21 4.18 2.68
N LEU A 68 22.41 3.76 3.09
CA LEU A 68 22.71 3.40 4.48
C LEU A 68 23.21 4.58 5.32
N GLY A 69 23.54 5.72 4.68
CA GLY A 69 24.01 6.92 5.37
C GLY A 69 25.43 6.81 5.93
N GLU A 70 26.21 5.81 5.50
CA GLU A 70 27.60 5.60 5.90
C GLU A 70 28.45 5.13 4.70
N PRO A 71 29.78 5.33 4.69
CA PRO A 71 30.62 4.89 3.57
C PRO A 71 30.64 3.36 3.40
N VAL A 72 30.13 2.87 2.27
CA VAL A 72 30.08 1.45 1.91
C VAL A 72 31.07 1.14 0.79
N SER A 73 31.70 -0.03 0.88
CA SER A 73 32.67 -0.58 -0.05
C SER A 73 32.62 -2.10 0.01
N LYS A 74 33.28 -2.76 -0.94
CA LYS A 74 33.40 -4.22 -1.01
C LYS A 74 33.92 -4.87 0.29
N THR A 75 34.67 -4.16 1.12
CA THR A 75 35.25 -4.70 2.35
C THR A 75 34.40 -4.52 3.60
N ASN A 76 33.41 -3.62 3.59
CA ASN A 76 32.62 -3.30 4.79
C ASN A 76 31.09 -3.41 4.59
N PHE A 77 30.62 -3.68 3.37
CA PHE A 77 29.18 -3.74 3.07
C PHE A 77 28.43 -4.78 3.91
N LYS A 78 29.02 -5.95 4.19
CA LYS A 78 28.39 -6.96 5.05
C LYS A 78 28.05 -6.39 6.43
N THR A 79 28.99 -5.71 7.06
CA THR A 79 28.82 -5.10 8.37
C THR A 79 27.82 -3.94 8.33
N ALA A 80 27.84 -3.13 7.26
CA ALA A 80 26.87 -2.03 7.08
C ALA A 80 25.43 -2.55 6.97
N ILE A 81 25.23 -3.64 6.23
CA ILE A 81 23.93 -4.28 6.05
C ILE A 81 23.49 -4.99 7.32
N GLU A 82 24.40 -5.64 8.05
CA GLU A 82 24.10 -6.22 9.36
C GLU A 82 23.63 -5.14 10.35
N ARG A 83 24.28 -3.97 10.42
CA ARG A 83 23.81 -2.86 11.26
C ARG A 83 22.41 -2.38 10.86
N ARG A 84 22.16 -2.26 9.55
CA ARG A 84 20.82 -1.91 9.04
C ARG A 84 19.78 -2.96 9.45
N SER A 85 20.12 -4.25 9.33
CA SER A 85 19.24 -5.35 9.76
C SER A 85 18.97 -5.33 11.27
N LEU A 86 19.97 -5.01 12.09
CA LEU A 86 19.84 -4.90 13.55
C LEU A 86 19.01 -3.68 13.96
N SER A 87 19.09 -2.58 13.21
CA SER A 87 18.19 -1.42 13.36
C SER A 87 16.75 -1.68 12.86
N THR A 88 16.50 -2.80 12.18
CA THR A 88 15.19 -3.19 11.63
C THR A 88 14.63 -4.52 12.15
N THR A 89 15.24 -5.16 13.16
CA THR A 89 14.65 -6.30 13.88
C THR A 89 13.82 -5.88 15.11
N PRO A 90 12.72 -6.60 15.41
CA PRO A 90 11.78 -6.27 16.48
C PRO A 90 12.37 -6.58 17.85
N THR A 91 12.24 -5.62 18.77
CA THR A 91 12.63 -5.72 20.18
C THR A 91 11.99 -6.95 20.85
N PRO A 92 12.72 -7.74 21.65
CA PRO A 92 12.12 -8.61 22.66
C PRO A 92 11.42 -7.74 23.72
N GLN A 93 10.30 -8.25 24.25
CA GLN A 93 9.41 -7.58 25.21
C GLN A 93 10.10 -6.62 26.19
N PRO A 94 9.59 -5.40 26.41
CA PRO A 94 9.92 -4.66 27.60
C PRO A 94 9.13 -5.21 28.79
N SER A 95 9.85 -5.44 29.87
CA SER A 95 9.33 -5.45 31.23
C SER A 95 8.49 -4.18 31.48
N PRO A 96 7.43 -4.25 32.30
CA PRO A 96 6.39 -3.22 32.37
C PRO A 96 6.80 -2.02 33.23
N GLU A 97 7.88 -1.31 32.89
CA GLU A 97 8.30 -0.10 33.64
C GLU A 97 8.72 1.12 32.79
N HIS A 98 8.62 1.09 31.45
CA HIS A 98 8.85 2.30 30.63
C HIS A 98 7.68 2.65 29.71
N LEU A 99 6.61 3.16 30.33
CA LEU A 99 5.62 4.02 29.68
C LEU A 99 6.23 5.41 29.46
N SER A 100 6.52 5.78 28.20
CA SER A 100 6.40 7.15 27.63
C SER A 100 7.32 7.35 26.44
N GLN A 101 6.87 6.88 25.27
CA GLN A 101 6.93 7.61 23.99
C GLN A 101 6.08 6.82 23.00
N ALA A 102 4.76 7.03 23.07
CA ALA A 102 3.84 6.49 22.08
C ALA A 102 4.16 7.14 20.73
N THR A 103 4.42 6.33 19.71
CA THR A 103 4.40 6.81 18.32
C THR A 103 3.04 7.46 18.06
N PRO A 104 2.96 8.66 17.47
CA PRO A 104 1.69 9.33 17.23
C PRO A 104 0.75 8.45 16.41
N GLU A 105 -0.36 8.10 17.02
CA GLU A 105 -1.28 7.08 16.57
C GLU A 105 -2.53 7.74 15.95
N VAL A 106 -2.73 7.55 14.63
CA VAL A 106 -3.88 8.15 13.94
C VAL A 106 -5.16 7.52 14.46
N GLU A 107 -6.05 8.35 14.97
CA GLU A 107 -7.42 7.97 15.28
C GLU A 107 -8.26 7.97 13.99
N PHE A 108 -8.94 6.87 13.72
CA PHE A 108 -9.96 6.83 12.65
C PHE A 108 -11.24 7.52 13.11
N PRO A 109 -12.07 8.03 12.18
CA PRO A 109 -13.40 8.55 12.51
C PRO A 109 -14.18 7.62 13.44
N GLU A 110 -14.96 8.23 14.33
CA GLU A 110 -15.63 7.52 15.43
C GLU A 110 -16.45 6.32 14.92
N GLY A 111 -16.25 5.17 15.56
CA GLY A 111 -16.95 3.92 15.25
C GLY A 111 -16.41 3.13 14.04
N ILE A 112 -15.48 3.65 13.24
CA ILE A 112 -14.92 2.89 12.10
C ILE A 112 -14.23 1.61 12.58
N GLU A 113 -13.30 1.71 13.53
CA GLU A 113 -12.62 0.53 14.06
C GLU A 113 -13.56 -0.46 14.72
N ALA A 114 -14.49 0.05 15.54
CA ALA A 114 -15.47 -0.79 16.22
C ALA A 114 -16.32 -1.60 15.22
N ARG A 115 -16.76 -0.98 14.12
CA ARG A 115 -17.48 -1.65 13.03
C ARG A 115 -16.61 -2.70 12.33
N CYS A 116 -15.31 -2.43 12.13
CA CYS A 116 -14.38 -3.42 11.58
C CYS A 116 -14.22 -4.63 12.52
N TYR A 117 -14.05 -4.41 13.81
CA TYR A 117 -13.91 -5.46 14.82
C TYR A 117 -15.18 -6.28 14.98
N GLU A 118 -16.35 -5.63 14.99
CA GLU A 118 -17.64 -6.31 14.98
C GLU A 118 -17.80 -7.15 13.71
N GLY A 119 -17.48 -6.58 12.55
CA GLY A 119 -17.56 -7.23 11.26
C GLY A 119 -16.69 -8.49 11.19
N ILE A 120 -15.40 -8.39 11.54
CA ILE A 120 -14.45 -9.51 11.43
C ILE A 120 -14.78 -10.66 12.39
N SER A 121 -15.50 -10.38 13.47
CA SER A 121 -15.95 -11.40 14.42
C SER A 121 -17.06 -12.28 13.82
N GLN A 122 -17.79 -11.82 12.81
CA GLN A 122 -18.88 -12.56 12.16
C GLN A 122 -18.36 -13.69 11.24
N LEU A 123 -19.01 -14.87 11.30
CA LEU A 123 -18.70 -16.00 10.41
C LEU A 123 -18.74 -15.58 8.93
N GLY A 124 -17.73 -15.98 8.16
CA GLY A 124 -17.70 -15.70 6.73
C GLY A 124 -17.53 -14.23 6.35
N CYS A 125 -17.11 -13.36 7.26
CA CYS A 125 -17.02 -11.92 7.01
C CYS A 125 -16.28 -11.59 5.70
N LEU A 126 -16.83 -10.67 4.93
CA LEU A 126 -16.15 -9.96 3.85
C LEU A 126 -16.18 -8.47 4.20
N LEU A 127 -15.05 -7.93 4.63
CA LEU A 127 -14.87 -6.52 4.93
C LEU A 127 -14.16 -5.83 3.77
N ARG A 128 -14.71 -4.73 3.29
CA ARG A 128 -14.15 -3.94 2.18
C ARG A 128 -13.79 -2.56 2.70
N ILE A 129 -12.50 -2.24 2.68
CA ILE A 129 -11.98 -0.94 3.14
C ILE A 129 -11.70 -0.09 1.89
N LYS A 130 -12.59 0.86 1.63
CA LYS A 130 -12.50 1.79 0.50
C LYS A 130 -11.92 3.12 0.96
N ALA A 131 -10.89 3.60 0.28
CA ALA A 131 -10.41 4.98 0.42
C ALA A 131 -9.42 5.31 -0.68
N PRO A 132 -9.18 6.59 -0.98
CA PRO A 132 -8.04 7.01 -1.80
C PRO A 132 -6.68 6.59 -1.20
N LEU A 133 -5.63 6.78 -1.99
CA LEU A 133 -4.25 6.56 -1.58
C LEU A 133 -3.94 7.37 -0.30
N GLN A 134 -3.12 6.83 0.60
CA GLN A 134 -2.62 7.53 1.79
C GLN A 134 -3.68 8.00 2.83
N MET A 135 -4.90 7.45 2.78
CA MET A 135 -5.94 7.66 3.80
C MET A 135 -5.84 6.74 5.03
N GLY A 136 -4.84 5.87 5.10
CA GLY A 136 -4.64 4.97 6.24
C GLY A 136 -5.30 3.58 6.14
N LYS A 137 -5.70 3.14 4.93
CA LYS A 137 -6.24 1.78 4.71
C LYS A 137 -5.36 0.68 5.29
N THR A 138 -4.07 0.71 4.97
CA THR A 138 -3.09 -0.28 5.43
C THR A 138 -2.90 -0.24 6.95
N LEU A 139 -3.00 0.95 7.57
CA LEU A 139 -2.95 1.09 9.03
C LEU A 139 -4.18 0.44 9.68
N LEU A 140 -5.38 0.71 9.17
CA LEU A 140 -6.62 0.10 9.67
C LEU A 140 -6.57 -1.43 9.53
N MET A 141 -6.13 -1.93 8.38
CA MET A 141 -5.92 -3.35 8.15
C MET A 141 -4.93 -3.95 9.16
N SER A 142 -3.80 -3.29 9.41
CA SER A 142 -2.81 -3.77 10.38
C SER A 142 -3.40 -3.89 11.78
N ARG A 143 -4.18 -2.90 12.23
CA ARG A 143 -4.89 -2.97 13.51
C ARG A 143 -5.92 -4.09 13.55
N LEU A 144 -6.68 -4.25 12.48
CA LEU A 144 -7.67 -5.31 12.34
C LEU A 144 -7.05 -6.71 12.40
N LEU A 145 -5.92 -6.92 11.72
CA LEU A 145 -5.19 -8.18 11.77
C LEU A 145 -4.59 -8.43 13.16
N ASN A 146 -4.10 -7.39 13.84
CA ASN A 146 -3.65 -7.52 15.22
C ASN A 146 -4.80 -7.90 16.16
N TYR A 147 -5.95 -7.25 16.02
CA TYR A 147 -7.17 -7.60 16.74
C TYR A 147 -7.58 -9.06 16.48
N ALA A 148 -7.63 -9.50 15.22
CA ALA A 148 -7.95 -10.87 14.85
C ALA A 148 -6.97 -11.88 15.49
N LYS A 149 -5.68 -11.57 15.51
CA LYS A 149 -4.66 -12.39 16.18
C LYS A 149 -4.90 -12.48 17.69
N LEU A 150 -5.29 -11.38 18.34
CA LEU A 150 -5.66 -11.36 19.77
C LEU A 150 -6.93 -12.17 20.06
N GLN A 151 -7.85 -12.28 19.10
CA GLN A 151 -9.00 -13.19 19.18
C GLN A 151 -8.64 -14.66 18.90
N GLY A 152 -7.36 -14.96 18.65
CA GLY A 152 -6.88 -16.31 18.37
C GLY A 152 -7.06 -16.76 16.92
N TYR A 153 -7.37 -15.84 16.00
CA TYR A 153 -7.49 -16.16 14.56
C TYR A 153 -6.11 -16.29 13.92
N ARG A 154 -6.01 -17.15 12.92
CA ARG A 154 -4.85 -17.20 12.01
C ARG A 154 -4.97 -16.03 11.06
N THR A 155 -3.90 -15.27 10.87
CA THR A 155 -3.93 -14.06 10.04
C THR A 155 -2.90 -14.13 8.93
N VAL A 156 -3.31 -13.73 7.73
CA VAL A 156 -2.47 -13.67 6.53
C VAL A 156 -2.68 -12.32 5.89
N ARG A 157 -1.59 -11.65 5.53
CA ARG A 157 -1.62 -10.42 4.73
C ARG A 157 -0.98 -10.72 3.40
N LEU A 158 -1.75 -10.63 2.33
CA LEU A 158 -1.24 -10.78 0.97
C LEU A 158 -1.22 -9.43 0.27
N ASN A 159 -0.04 -8.98 -0.13
CA ASN A 159 0.10 -7.80 -0.98
C ASN A 159 0.20 -8.24 -2.44
N LEU A 160 -0.74 -7.80 -3.29
CA LEU A 160 -0.74 -8.18 -4.69
C LEU A 160 0.42 -7.58 -5.49
N ARG A 161 1.21 -6.66 -4.91
CA ARG A 161 2.49 -6.23 -5.47
C ARG A 161 3.57 -7.32 -5.47
N ASP A 162 3.45 -8.31 -4.59
CA ASP A 162 4.41 -9.41 -4.49
C ASP A 162 4.28 -10.41 -5.66
N ALA A 163 3.16 -10.37 -6.39
CA ALA A 163 2.98 -11.14 -7.62
C ALA A 163 3.82 -10.56 -8.78
N THR A 164 4.39 -11.44 -9.58
CA THR A 164 5.12 -11.09 -10.80
C THR A 164 4.17 -10.94 -11.99
N THR A 165 4.68 -10.44 -13.11
CA THR A 165 3.93 -10.44 -14.38
C THR A 165 3.57 -11.84 -14.86
N GLU A 166 4.38 -12.86 -14.52
CA GLU A 166 4.10 -14.26 -14.85
C GLU A 166 2.91 -14.80 -14.05
N ASP A 167 2.78 -14.41 -12.78
CA ASP A 167 1.64 -14.79 -11.94
C ASP A 167 0.34 -14.21 -12.49
N PHE A 168 0.37 -13.00 -13.04
CA PHE A 168 -0.77 -12.36 -13.72
C PHE A 168 -0.94 -12.77 -15.19
N SER A 169 -0.18 -13.74 -15.72
CA SER A 169 -0.30 -14.12 -17.13
C SER A 169 -1.57 -14.92 -17.43
N LYS A 170 -2.06 -15.71 -16.46
CA LYS A 170 -3.27 -16.54 -16.54
C LYS A 170 -3.88 -16.72 -15.16
N LEU A 171 -5.20 -16.93 -15.11
CA LEU A 171 -5.91 -17.23 -13.87
C LEU A 171 -5.33 -18.44 -13.12
N ASP A 172 -4.87 -19.47 -13.83
CA ASP A 172 -4.28 -20.66 -13.19
C ASP A 172 -3.00 -20.32 -12.41
N ASN A 173 -2.08 -19.59 -13.03
CA ASN A 173 -0.84 -19.12 -12.39
C ASN A 173 -1.15 -18.22 -11.19
N PHE A 174 -2.06 -17.26 -11.36
CA PHE A 174 -2.44 -16.34 -10.30
C PHE A 174 -3.02 -17.07 -9.09
N LEU A 175 -3.93 -18.03 -9.30
CA LEU A 175 -4.53 -18.79 -8.21
C LEU A 175 -3.55 -19.75 -7.55
N GLN A 176 -2.59 -20.30 -8.29
CA GLN A 176 -1.53 -21.11 -7.72
C GLN A 176 -0.59 -20.26 -6.84
N TRP A 177 -0.17 -19.08 -7.32
CA TRP A 177 0.59 -18.10 -6.54
C TRP A 177 -0.16 -17.65 -5.30
N PHE A 178 -1.45 -17.34 -5.44
CA PHE A 178 -2.33 -16.95 -4.34
C PHE A 178 -2.37 -18.03 -3.25
N CYS A 179 -2.68 -19.28 -3.61
CA CYS A 179 -2.68 -20.38 -2.65
C CYS A 179 -1.31 -20.60 -2.00
N THR A 180 -0.24 -20.51 -2.78
CA THR A 180 1.14 -20.69 -2.30
C THR A 180 1.52 -19.62 -1.29
N SER A 181 1.19 -18.37 -1.58
CA SER A 181 1.49 -17.23 -0.71
C SER A 181 0.77 -17.33 0.62
N VAL A 182 -0.49 -17.77 0.62
CA VAL A 182 -1.25 -18.01 1.85
C VAL A 182 -0.69 -19.21 2.62
N ALA A 183 -0.38 -20.32 1.94
CA ALA A 183 0.14 -21.53 2.57
C ALA A 183 1.50 -21.31 3.25
N VAL A 184 2.40 -20.58 2.59
CA VAL A 184 3.73 -20.24 3.12
C VAL A 184 3.63 -19.39 4.38
N GLN A 185 2.76 -18.37 4.39
CA GLN A 185 2.58 -17.53 5.59
C GLN A 185 1.95 -18.29 6.78
N LEU A 186 1.22 -19.36 6.51
CA LEU A 186 0.67 -20.25 7.53
C LEU A 186 1.58 -21.43 7.86
N GLU A 187 2.81 -21.46 7.31
CA GLU A 187 3.80 -22.51 7.53
C GLU A 187 3.27 -23.92 7.22
N LEU A 188 2.40 -24.04 6.21
CA LEU A 188 1.82 -25.32 5.84
C LEU A 188 2.83 -26.20 5.09
N THR A 189 2.85 -27.48 5.45
CA THR A 189 3.71 -28.50 4.81
C THR A 189 3.09 -29.12 3.56
N ALA A 190 1.83 -28.80 3.24
CA ALA A 190 1.10 -29.37 2.11
C ALA A 190 1.42 -28.60 0.81
N PRO A 191 2.12 -29.19 -0.18
CA PRO A 191 2.57 -28.48 -1.37
C PRO A 191 1.39 -28.10 -2.28
N VAL A 192 1.32 -26.82 -2.67
CA VAL A 192 0.27 -26.33 -3.57
C VAL A 192 0.43 -26.93 -4.97
N ASP A 193 1.66 -27.06 -5.46
CA ASP A 193 1.99 -27.63 -6.78
C ASP A 193 1.54 -29.09 -6.89
N GLU A 194 1.76 -29.89 -5.85
CA GLU A 194 1.31 -31.28 -5.81
C GLU A 194 -0.22 -31.37 -5.84
N HIS A 195 -0.90 -30.55 -5.03
CA HIS A 195 -2.36 -30.45 -5.06
C HIS A 195 -2.87 -30.01 -6.44
N TRP A 196 -2.20 -29.05 -7.08
CA TRP A 196 -2.59 -28.52 -8.38
C TRP A 196 -2.48 -29.57 -9.50
N ARG A 197 -1.47 -30.45 -9.41
CA ARG A 197 -1.26 -31.57 -10.35
C ARG A 197 -2.24 -32.72 -10.13
N LYS A 198 -2.57 -33.04 -8.87
CA LYS A 198 -3.43 -34.18 -8.52
C LYS A 198 -4.92 -33.86 -8.60
N SER A 199 -5.30 -32.60 -8.46
CA SER A 199 -6.71 -32.19 -8.44
C SER A 199 -7.31 -32.09 -9.85
N LEU A 200 -8.53 -32.59 -10.00
CA LEU A 200 -9.33 -32.45 -11.22
C LEU A 200 -10.11 -31.13 -11.21
N GLY A 201 -10.44 -30.62 -12.41
CA GLY A 201 -11.23 -29.40 -12.60
C GLY A 201 -10.38 -28.17 -12.95
N ASN A 202 -11.06 -27.03 -13.10
CA ASN A 202 -10.42 -25.75 -13.40
C ASN A 202 -9.71 -25.15 -12.17
N SER A 203 -8.92 -24.10 -12.39
CA SER A 203 -8.12 -23.42 -11.37
C SER A 203 -8.93 -22.95 -10.16
N LYS A 204 -10.18 -22.48 -10.36
CA LYS A 204 -11.09 -22.09 -9.25
C LYS A 204 -11.48 -23.28 -8.38
N ILE A 205 -11.76 -24.44 -8.97
CA ILE A 205 -12.07 -25.67 -8.21
C ILE A 205 -10.83 -26.14 -7.44
N LYS A 206 -9.64 -26.09 -8.06
CA LYS A 206 -8.38 -26.44 -7.41
C LYS A 206 -8.09 -25.52 -6.21
N CYS A 207 -8.23 -24.21 -6.39
CA CYS A 207 -8.08 -23.20 -5.34
C CYS A 207 -9.07 -23.46 -4.20
N ARG A 208 -10.36 -23.61 -4.52
CA ARG A 208 -11.43 -23.91 -3.54
C ARG A 208 -11.10 -25.15 -2.71
N THR A 209 -10.77 -26.25 -3.37
CA THR A 209 -10.50 -27.52 -2.68
C THR A 209 -9.20 -27.49 -1.88
N TYR A 210 -8.22 -26.66 -2.25
CA TYR A 210 -7.04 -26.42 -1.43
C TYR A 210 -7.42 -25.74 -0.11
N PHE A 211 -8.25 -24.69 -0.18
CA PHE A 211 -8.79 -24.02 1.00
C PHE A 211 -9.57 -24.99 1.90
N GLU A 212 -10.48 -25.76 1.32
CA GLU A 212 -11.31 -26.72 2.07
C GLU A 212 -10.49 -27.83 2.74
N LYS A 213 -9.40 -28.29 2.13
CA LYS A 213 -8.60 -29.41 2.66
C LYS A 213 -7.50 -28.99 3.63
N TYR A 214 -6.89 -27.82 3.42
CA TYR A 214 -5.63 -27.48 4.09
C TYR A 214 -5.68 -26.17 4.86
N LEU A 215 -6.41 -25.16 4.38
CA LEU A 215 -6.38 -23.81 4.98
C LEU A 215 -7.49 -23.60 6.00
N LEU A 216 -8.71 -24.05 5.70
CA LEU A 216 -9.88 -23.82 6.54
C LEU A 216 -10.09 -24.81 7.69
N PRO A 217 -9.69 -26.09 7.58
CA PRO A 217 -9.83 -27.01 8.70
C PRO A 217 -9.07 -26.55 9.94
N GLY A 218 -9.68 -26.75 11.11
CA GLY A 218 -9.13 -26.37 12.41
C GLY A 218 -10.14 -25.63 13.29
N GLU A 219 -9.73 -25.33 14.52
CA GLU A 219 -10.56 -24.62 15.51
C GLU A 219 -10.48 -23.09 15.39
N SER A 220 -9.45 -22.59 14.69
CA SER A 220 -9.18 -21.16 14.54
C SER A 220 -9.54 -20.67 13.13
N ALA A 221 -10.37 -19.63 13.08
CA ALA A 221 -10.73 -18.92 11.86
C ALA A 221 -9.49 -18.35 11.15
N LEU A 222 -9.57 -18.23 9.82
CA LEU A 222 -8.54 -17.64 8.99
C LEU A 222 -8.98 -16.25 8.52
N THR A 223 -8.26 -15.21 8.94
CA THR A 223 -8.39 -13.86 8.41
C THR A 223 -7.35 -13.61 7.33
N LEU A 224 -7.81 -13.44 6.09
CA LEU A 224 -6.99 -13.14 4.93
C LEU A 224 -7.25 -11.70 4.47
N ALA A 225 -6.25 -10.85 4.64
CA ALA A 225 -6.27 -9.49 4.12
C ALA A 225 -5.57 -9.40 2.76
N LEU A 226 -6.24 -8.78 1.81
CA LEU A 226 -5.76 -8.50 0.46
C LEU A 226 -5.47 -7.00 0.34
N ASP A 227 -4.20 -6.68 0.14
CA ASP A 227 -3.68 -5.33 -0.05
C ASP A 227 -3.34 -5.09 -1.53
N GLU A 228 -3.45 -3.85 -1.98
CA GLU A 228 -3.18 -3.46 -3.38
C GLU A 228 -4.00 -4.25 -4.42
N VAL A 229 -5.27 -4.53 -4.10
CA VAL A 229 -6.23 -5.24 -4.98
C VAL A 229 -6.44 -4.49 -6.29
N ASP A 230 -6.24 -3.16 -6.27
CA ASP A 230 -6.23 -2.27 -7.44
C ASP A 230 -5.36 -2.78 -8.60
N ARG A 231 -4.30 -3.55 -8.32
CA ARG A 231 -3.44 -4.13 -9.36
C ARG A 231 -4.15 -5.15 -10.25
N LEU A 232 -5.18 -5.84 -9.74
CA LEU A 232 -5.93 -6.83 -10.53
C LEU A 232 -6.61 -6.22 -11.74
N PHE A 233 -6.99 -4.93 -11.68
CA PHE A 233 -7.79 -4.31 -12.73
C PHE A 233 -7.03 -4.07 -14.03
N LEU A 234 -5.69 -4.12 -13.99
CA LEU A 234 -4.86 -4.22 -15.18
C LEU A 234 -5.07 -5.54 -15.95
N TYR A 235 -5.64 -6.55 -15.29
CA TYR A 235 -5.85 -7.91 -15.77
C TYR A 235 -7.32 -8.30 -15.65
N GLY A 236 -8.19 -7.67 -16.46
CA GLY A 236 -9.65 -7.75 -16.33
C GLY A 236 -10.24 -9.16 -16.23
N GLU A 237 -9.71 -10.14 -16.97
CA GLU A 237 -10.15 -11.55 -16.88
C GLU A 237 -9.86 -12.16 -15.51
N ILE A 238 -8.65 -11.96 -14.99
CA ILE A 238 -8.26 -12.46 -13.66
C ILE A 238 -9.05 -11.73 -12.58
N ALA A 239 -9.24 -10.42 -12.71
CA ALA A 239 -10.03 -9.63 -11.79
C ALA A 239 -11.46 -10.18 -11.67
N GLY A 240 -12.18 -10.34 -12.78
CA GLY A 240 -13.56 -10.83 -12.77
C GLY A 240 -13.70 -12.23 -12.16
N GLU A 241 -12.83 -13.14 -12.57
CA GLU A 241 -12.86 -14.53 -12.09
C GLU A 241 -12.47 -14.67 -10.62
N PHE A 242 -11.41 -13.99 -10.18
CA PHE A 242 -10.94 -14.05 -8.79
C PHE A 242 -11.92 -13.36 -7.84
N LEU A 243 -12.37 -12.15 -8.17
CA LEU A 243 -13.26 -11.38 -7.33
C LEU A 243 -14.66 -12.03 -7.26
N GLY A 244 -15.15 -12.60 -8.36
CA GLY A 244 -16.37 -13.42 -8.38
C GLY A 244 -16.23 -14.69 -7.52
N MET A 245 -15.04 -15.28 -7.47
CA MET A 245 -14.75 -16.42 -6.58
C MET A 245 -14.80 -16.00 -5.10
N LEU A 246 -14.19 -14.88 -4.70
CA LEU A 246 -14.26 -14.37 -3.32
C LEU A 246 -15.70 -14.12 -2.88
N ARG A 247 -16.53 -13.55 -3.76
CA ARG A 247 -17.98 -13.38 -3.50
C ARG A 247 -18.67 -14.72 -3.25
N THR A 248 -18.40 -15.71 -4.10
CA THR A 248 -19.00 -17.04 -3.97
C THR A 248 -18.62 -17.67 -2.62
N TRP A 249 -17.37 -17.52 -2.18
CA TRP A 249 -16.92 -18.04 -0.89
C TRP A 249 -17.58 -17.32 0.29
N HIS A 250 -17.80 -16.00 0.20
CA HIS A 250 -18.57 -15.25 1.19
C HIS A 250 -20.03 -15.73 1.28
N GLU A 251 -20.68 -16.01 0.15
CA GLU A 251 -22.05 -16.56 0.13
C GLU A 251 -22.11 -17.99 0.67
N ASP A 252 -21.14 -18.84 0.28
CA ASP A 252 -21.03 -20.21 0.81
C ASP A 252 -20.85 -20.21 2.33
N ALA A 253 -20.14 -19.23 2.90
CA ALA A 253 -19.93 -19.13 4.34
C ALA A 253 -21.21 -18.93 5.16
N LYS A 254 -22.31 -18.47 4.54
CA LYS A 254 -23.62 -18.35 5.19
C LYS A 254 -24.31 -19.69 5.40
N THR A 255 -23.96 -20.71 4.61
CA THR A 255 -24.64 -22.03 4.63
C THR A 255 -23.69 -23.18 4.96
N ARG A 256 -22.40 -23.04 4.68
CA ARG A 256 -21.37 -24.07 4.89
C ARG A 256 -20.47 -23.69 6.05
N GLN A 257 -20.53 -24.48 7.12
CA GLN A 257 -19.78 -24.25 8.35
C GLN A 257 -18.27 -24.06 8.14
N LEU A 258 -17.66 -24.84 7.23
CA LEU A 258 -16.23 -24.74 6.93
C LEU A 258 -15.85 -23.37 6.34
N TRP A 259 -16.65 -22.86 5.40
CA TRP A 259 -16.44 -21.54 4.80
C TRP A 259 -16.73 -20.40 5.77
N GLY A 260 -17.58 -20.65 6.76
CA GLY A 260 -17.77 -19.81 7.94
C GLY A 260 -16.48 -19.56 8.74
N GLN A 261 -15.39 -20.30 8.52
CA GLN A 261 -14.07 -20.06 9.15
C GLN A 261 -13.22 -19.00 8.43
N LEU A 262 -13.57 -18.64 7.19
CA LEU A 262 -12.82 -17.64 6.43
C LEU A 262 -13.32 -16.23 6.76
N ARG A 263 -12.40 -15.27 6.86
CA ARG A 263 -12.67 -13.83 6.94
C ARG A 263 -11.84 -13.12 5.90
N PHE A 264 -12.46 -12.31 5.07
CA PHE A 264 -11.78 -11.48 4.10
C PHE A 264 -11.72 -10.03 4.55
N VAL A 265 -10.57 -9.41 4.31
CA VAL A 265 -10.39 -7.96 4.38
C VAL A 265 -9.81 -7.51 3.04
N VAL A 266 -10.53 -6.69 2.28
CA VAL A 266 -10.16 -6.29 0.93
C VAL A 266 -9.96 -4.78 0.91
N LEU A 267 -8.74 -4.32 0.60
CA LEU A 267 -8.43 -2.89 0.51
C LEU A 267 -8.52 -2.46 -0.95
N HIS A 268 -9.22 -1.35 -1.21
CA HIS A 268 -9.28 -0.79 -2.56
C HIS A 268 -9.41 0.73 -2.60
N THR A 269 -9.09 1.30 -3.76
CA THR A 269 -9.25 2.72 -4.07
C THR A 269 -10.41 3.01 -5.02
N GLU A 270 -10.64 2.16 -6.02
CA GLU A 270 -11.57 2.47 -7.13
C GLU A 270 -12.96 1.85 -6.98
N VAL A 271 -13.96 2.49 -7.61
CA VAL A 271 -15.29 1.95 -7.88
C VAL A 271 -15.28 1.22 -9.23
N TYR A 272 -15.38 -0.10 -9.17
CA TYR A 272 -15.30 -1.01 -10.31
C TYR A 272 -16.53 -0.94 -11.20
N ARG A 273 -16.51 -0.05 -12.20
CA ARG A 273 -17.59 0.00 -13.20
C ARG A 273 -17.34 -0.88 -14.43
N GLN A 274 -16.10 -1.30 -14.68
CA GLN A 274 -15.76 -2.16 -15.82
C GLN A 274 -15.96 -3.65 -15.56
N LEU A 275 -16.15 -4.06 -14.30
CA LEU A 275 -16.51 -5.43 -13.96
C LEU A 275 -18.03 -5.57 -13.99
N ASP A 276 -18.52 -6.63 -14.63
CA ASP A 276 -19.95 -6.95 -14.68
C ASP A 276 -20.54 -6.92 -13.26
N ILE A 277 -21.70 -6.26 -13.09
CA ILE A 277 -22.37 -6.05 -11.79
C ILE A 277 -22.56 -7.38 -11.05
N ASN A 278 -22.70 -8.47 -11.80
CA ASN A 278 -22.88 -9.83 -11.29
C ASN A 278 -21.57 -10.51 -10.84
N GLN A 279 -20.40 -10.00 -11.23
CA GLN A 279 -19.08 -10.57 -10.90
C GLN A 279 -18.35 -9.81 -9.78
N SER A 280 -18.90 -8.68 -9.33
CA SER A 280 -18.27 -7.85 -8.32
C SER A 280 -18.57 -8.34 -6.88
N PRO A 281 -17.57 -8.67 -6.05
CA PRO A 281 -17.71 -8.89 -4.60
C PRO A 281 -18.00 -7.58 -3.87
N PHE A 282 -17.90 -6.44 -4.56
CA PHE A 282 -18.07 -5.10 -4.00
C PHE A 282 -19.54 -4.68 -3.84
N ASN A 283 -20.49 -5.59 -4.10
CA ASN A 283 -21.90 -5.46 -3.71
C ASN A 283 -22.28 -6.40 -2.54
N ALA A 284 -21.30 -7.10 -1.96
CA ALA A 284 -21.49 -8.02 -0.85
C ALA A 284 -20.59 -7.64 0.34
N GLY A 285 -20.89 -8.17 1.53
CA GLY A 285 -20.14 -7.87 2.73
C GLY A 285 -20.33 -6.45 3.27
N ILE A 286 -19.47 -6.07 4.21
CA ILE A 286 -19.50 -4.80 4.93
C ILE A 286 -18.52 -3.84 4.26
N GLU A 287 -19.01 -2.67 3.83
CA GLU A 287 -18.17 -1.60 3.30
C GLU A 287 -17.84 -0.57 4.38
N ILE A 288 -16.55 -0.24 4.47
CA ILE A 288 -15.98 0.76 5.35
C ILE A 288 -15.25 1.77 4.47
N GLU A 289 -15.81 2.97 4.38
CA GLU A 289 -15.19 4.08 3.66
C GLU A 289 -14.42 4.96 4.64
N LEU A 290 -13.12 5.19 4.37
CA LEU A 290 -12.32 6.13 5.16
C LEU A 290 -12.51 7.55 4.63
N THR A 291 -12.83 8.45 5.55
CA THR A 291 -13.02 9.86 5.29
C THR A 291 -11.88 10.69 5.86
N ASP A 292 -11.88 11.98 5.51
CA ASP A 292 -10.95 12.96 6.06
C ASP A 292 -11.05 13.03 7.59
N LEU A 293 -9.92 13.29 8.25
CA LEU A 293 -9.88 13.61 9.67
C LEU A 293 -10.68 14.88 9.95
N ASN A 294 -11.49 14.85 10.99
CA ASN A 294 -12.16 16.05 11.48
C ASN A 294 -11.21 16.90 12.35
N GLN A 295 -11.63 18.13 12.66
CA GLN A 295 -10.82 19.07 13.43
C GLN A 295 -10.39 18.55 14.81
N ASN A 296 -11.27 17.82 15.50
CA ASN A 296 -10.97 17.26 16.82
C ASN A 296 -9.91 16.16 16.73
N GLN A 297 -9.95 15.35 15.68
CA GLN A 297 -8.94 14.31 15.44
C GLN A 297 -7.58 14.91 15.10
N VAL A 298 -7.55 15.97 14.29
CA VAL A 298 -6.30 16.69 14.02
C VAL A 298 -5.75 17.35 15.29
N LEU A 299 -6.62 17.89 16.16
CA LEU A 299 -6.22 18.41 17.48
C LEU A 299 -5.64 17.32 18.39
N SER A 300 -6.26 16.13 18.45
CA SER A 300 -5.71 14.97 19.17
C SER A 300 -4.32 14.62 18.63
N LEU A 301 -4.19 14.54 17.30
CA LEU A 301 -2.93 14.21 16.65
C LEU A 301 -1.83 15.25 16.95
N VAL A 302 -2.14 16.54 16.89
CA VAL A 302 -1.22 17.63 17.29
C VAL A 302 -0.67 17.40 18.70
N GLN A 303 -1.53 17.05 19.66
CA GLN A 303 -1.11 16.79 21.05
C GLN A 303 -0.20 15.57 21.15
N GLN A 304 -0.51 14.49 20.42
CA GLN A 304 0.34 13.29 20.36
C GLN A 304 1.72 13.58 19.75
N TYR A 305 1.80 14.54 18.83
CA TYR A 305 3.07 15.02 18.27
C TYR A 305 3.84 15.95 19.22
N GLY A 306 3.30 16.25 20.41
CA GLY A 306 3.91 17.15 21.39
C GLY A 306 3.83 18.63 20.97
N LEU A 307 2.94 18.97 20.05
CA LEU A 307 2.74 20.34 19.57
C LEU A 307 1.62 21.03 20.36
N ASN A 308 1.83 22.29 20.73
CA ASN A 308 0.85 23.10 21.45
C ASN A 308 0.10 24.01 20.47
N TRP A 309 -0.66 23.44 19.52
CA TRP A 309 -1.47 24.25 18.62
C TRP A 309 -2.88 24.46 19.15
N GLU A 310 -3.38 25.68 19.00
CA GLU A 310 -4.78 26.02 19.22
C GLU A 310 -5.63 25.64 18.00
N ALA A 311 -6.95 25.59 18.20
CA ALA A 311 -7.92 25.27 17.15
C ALA A 311 -7.79 26.17 15.90
N GLY A 312 -7.35 27.42 16.07
CA GLY A 312 -7.09 28.35 14.96
C GLY A 312 -5.95 27.89 14.03
N LYS A 313 -4.83 27.41 14.59
CA LYS A 313 -3.70 26.88 13.80
C LYS A 313 -4.05 25.57 13.10
N VAL A 314 -4.81 24.70 13.78
CA VAL A 314 -5.35 23.49 13.14
C VAL A 314 -6.24 23.84 11.97
N LYS A 315 -7.12 24.84 12.14
CA LYS A 315 -7.98 25.31 11.05
C LYS A 315 -7.15 25.85 9.87
N GLN A 316 -6.11 26.65 10.12
CA GLN A 316 -5.23 27.15 9.05
C GLN A 316 -4.59 26.02 8.23
N LEU A 317 -4.15 24.93 8.88
CA LEU A 317 -3.65 23.75 8.18
C LEU A 317 -4.77 23.09 7.35
N MET A 318 -5.92 22.84 7.99
CA MET A 318 -7.03 22.14 7.36
C MET A 318 -7.69 22.94 6.22
N ASP A 319 -7.64 24.27 6.25
CA ASP A 319 -8.13 25.11 5.16
C ASP A 319 -7.32 24.85 3.86
N VAL A 320 -6.07 24.38 3.97
CA VAL A 320 -5.20 24.06 2.82
C VAL A 320 -5.24 22.59 2.46
N VAL A 321 -5.06 21.68 3.43
CA VAL A 321 -4.89 20.23 3.17
C VAL A 321 -6.12 19.39 3.54
N GLY A 322 -7.19 20.03 3.99
CA GLY A 322 -8.35 19.36 4.58
C GLY A 322 -7.96 18.52 5.79
N GLY A 323 -8.61 17.36 5.91
CA GLY A 323 -8.28 16.35 6.92
C GLY A 323 -7.49 15.17 6.37
N HIS A 324 -6.72 15.34 5.29
CA HIS A 324 -6.01 14.21 4.68
C HIS A 324 -4.97 13.62 5.67
N PRO A 325 -5.08 12.35 6.11
CA PRO A 325 -4.24 11.80 7.18
C PRO A 325 -2.74 11.93 6.93
N TYR A 326 -2.28 11.59 5.71
CA TYR A 326 -0.87 11.73 5.34
C TYR A 326 -0.40 13.19 5.29
N LEU A 327 -1.11 14.10 4.62
CA LEU A 327 -0.70 15.50 4.52
C LEU A 327 -0.64 16.16 5.90
N VAL A 328 -1.63 15.88 6.76
CA VAL A 328 -1.62 16.34 8.15
C VAL A 328 -0.40 15.78 8.89
N LYS A 329 -0.13 14.47 8.81
CA LYS A 329 1.05 13.88 9.48
C LYS A 329 2.37 14.47 9.00
N GLU A 330 2.54 14.66 7.70
CA GLU A 330 3.73 15.28 7.13
C GLU A 330 3.92 16.72 7.63
N ALA A 331 2.85 17.52 7.69
CA ALA A 331 2.92 18.86 8.29
C ALA A 331 3.35 18.83 9.76
N LEU A 332 2.76 17.94 10.56
CA LEU A 332 3.06 17.84 11.98
C LEU A 332 4.49 17.36 12.23
N GLU A 333 4.99 16.38 11.46
CA GLU A 333 6.39 15.92 11.55
C GLU A 333 7.38 17.06 11.27
N GLN A 334 7.15 17.84 10.22
CA GLN A 334 8.04 18.93 9.81
C GLN A 334 8.09 20.05 10.85
N VAL A 335 6.93 20.43 11.40
CA VAL A 335 6.88 21.45 12.47
C VAL A 335 7.47 20.92 13.77
N ARG A 336 7.25 19.64 14.10
CA ARG A 336 7.82 19.00 15.30
C ARG A 336 9.35 18.97 15.28
N ARG A 337 9.96 18.74 14.12
CA ARG A 337 11.42 18.78 13.95
C ARG A 337 12.01 20.18 14.09
N GLN A 338 11.17 21.22 14.17
CA GLN A 338 11.54 22.64 14.19
C GLN A 338 12.25 23.10 12.91
N ASP A 339 12.08 22.36 11.80
CA ASP A 339 12.71 22.69 10.52
C ASP A 339 12.03 23.91 9.86
N MET A 340 10.76 24.18 10.18
CA MET A 340 9.95 25.23 9.54
C MET A 340 8.71 25.61 10.37
N THR A 341 8.23 26.87 10.26
CA THR A 341 6.93 27.27 10.87
C THR A 341 5.74 26.84 10.02
N LEU A 342 4.54 26.79 10.61
CA LEU A 342 3.31 26.47 9.87
C LEU A 342 3.10 27.43 8.69
N GLU A 343 3.35 28.72 8.88
CA GLU A 343 3.14 29.76 7.87
C GLU A 343 4.09 29.59 6.69
N GLN A 344 5.38 29.34 6.95
CA GLN A 344 6.38 29.05 5.93
C GLN A 344 6.07 27.75 5.17
N MET A 345 5.56 26.75 5.90
CA MET A 345 5.14 25.48 5.33
C MET A 345 3.96 25.68 4.37
N LEU A 346 2.92 26.38 4.79
CA LEU A 346 1.73 26.61 3.96
C LEU A 346 2.07 27.45 2.70
N GLN A 347 3.03 28.38 2.79
CA GLN A 347 3.50 29.15 1.62
C GLN A 347 4.22 28.28 0.59
N SER A 348 5.01 27.30 1.04
CA SER A 348 5.77 26.41 0.16
C SER A 348 5.02 25.12 -0.22
N ALA A 349 3.92 24.80 0.47
CA ALA A 349 3.13 23.58 0.30
C ALA A 349 2.71 23.29 -1.16
N PRO A 350 2.20 24.24 -1.97
CA PRO A 350 1.80 24.00 -3.35
C PRO A 350 2.96 24.11 -4.36
N THR A 351 4.21 23.95 -3.93
CA THR A 351 5.40 24.06 -4.79
C THR A 351 6.09 22.71 -5.00
N ILE A 352 6.91 22.61 -6.06
CA ILE A 352 7.72 21.41 -6.35
C ILE A 352 8.81 21.13 -5.30
N SER A 353 9.18 22.13 -4.51
CA SER A 353 10.11 22.03 -3.38
C SER A 353 9.40 21.88 -2.04
N GLY A 354 8.07 21.95 -2.02
CA GLY A 354 7.27 21.85 -0.81
C GLY A 354 7.28 20.46 -0.20
N ILE A 355 6.87 20.36 1.06
CA ILE A 355 6.87 19.10 1.81
C ILE A 355 5.96 18.02 1.20
N TYR A 356 5.00 18.43 0.36
CA TYR A 356 4.06 17.53 -0.31
C TYR A 356 4.47 17.13 -1.73
N ARG A 357 5.70 17.47 -2.17
CA ARG A 357 6.17 17.24 -3.55
C ARG A 357 5.97 15.81 -4.04
N ASP A 358 6.20 14.80 -3.20
CA ASP A 358 6.12 13.40 -3.60
C ASP A 358 4.66 12.93 -3.74
N HIS A 359 3.77 13.48 -2.91
CA HIS A 359 2.34 13.24 -3.02
C HIS A 359 1.75 13.92 -4.26
N LEU A 360 2.00 15.21 -4.43
CA LEU A 360 1.50 16.00 -5.56
C LEU A 360 2.10 15.52 -6.89
N GLY A 361 3.38 15.17 -6.90
CA GLY A 361 4.09 14.64 -8.07
C GLY A 361 3.59 13.26 -8.51
N ARG A 362 3.11 12.42 -7.59
CA ARG A 362 2.43 11.16 -7.97
C ARG A 362 1.09 11.42 -8.64
N HIS A 363 0.26 12.29 -8.06
CA HIS A 363 -1.00 12.67 -8.70
C HIS A 363 -0.78 13.30 -10.08
N TYR A 364 0.22 14.17 -10.21
CA TYR A 364 0.58 14.76 -11.50
C TYR A 364 0.97 13.71 -12.55
N ARG A 365 1.84 12.75 -12.20
CA ARG A 365 2.22 11.66 -13.11
C ARG A 365 1.03 10.78 -13.50
N ASN A 366 0.14 10.47 -12.56
CA ASN A 366 -1.07 9.69 -12.85
C ASN A 366 -2.00 10.43 -13.81
N LEU A 367 -2.19 11.75 -13.62
CA LEU A 367 -2.98 12.57 -14.53
C LEU A 367 -2.36 12.65 -15.93
N GLN A 368 -1.03 12.72 -16.04
CA GLN A 368 -0.34 12.76 -17.33
C GLN A 368 -0.52 11.49 -18.18
N GLN A 369 -0.90 10.36 -17.57
CA GLN A 369 -1.16 9.11 -18.30
C GLN A 369 -2.54 9.10 -18.99
N ASP A 370 -3.45 9.98 -18.57
CA ASP A 370 -4.81 10.08 -19.11
C ASP A 370 -5.15 11.56 -19.39
N SER A 371 -5.02 11.96 -20.66
CA SER A 371 -5.24 13.35 -21.09
C SER A 371 -6.67 13.83 -20.80
N GLN A 372 -7.66 12.93 -20.85
CA GLN A 372 -9.05 13.28 -20.59
C GLN A 372 -9.26 13.56 -19.10
N LEU A 373 -8.64 12.74 -18.24
CA LEU A 373 -8.65 12.93 -16.80
C LEU A 373 -7.94 14.23 -16.38
N ALA A 374 -6.80 14.53 -17.00
CA ALA A 374 -6.06 15.78 -16.79
C ALA A 374 -6.88 17.01 -17.19
N GLN A 375 -7.54 16.98 -18.36
CA GLN A 375 -8.38 18.09 -18.85
C GLN A 375 -9.60 18.30 -17.94
N ALA A 376 -10.27 17.23 -17.53
CA ALA A 376 -11.40 17.32 -16.61
C ALA A 376 -10.98 17.89 -15.25
N PHE A 377 -9.85 17.44 -14.70
CA PHE A 377 -9.35 17.97 -13.44
C PHE A 377 -8.91 19.44 -13.55
N LYS A 378 -8.32 19.85 -14.68
CA LYS A 378 -8.02 21.26 -14.99
C LYS A 378 -9.28 22.14 -14.90
N GLN A 379 -10.40 21.69 -15.45
CA GLN A 379 -11.67 22.42 -15.34
C GLN A 379 -12.08 22.60 -13.87
N VAL A 380 -11.92 21.56 -13.05
CA VAL A 380 -12.30 21.58 -11.63
C VAL A 380 -11.41 22.52 -10.81
N VAL A 381 -10.10 22.53 -11.02
CA VAL A 381 -9.18 23.40 -10.24
C VAL A 381 -9.18 24.87 -10.68
N THR A 382 -9.55 25.16 -11.93
CA THR A 382 -9.65 26.55 -12.42
C THR A 382 -11.00 27.21 -12.14
N ALA A 383 -12.04 26.41 -11.86
CA ALA A 383 -13.38 26.92 -11.59
C ALA A 383 -13.51 27.56 -10.19
N LYS A 384 -14.19 28.72 -10.12
CA LYS A 384 -14.52 29.43 -8.86
C LYS A 384 -15.74 28.86 -8.14
N ALA A 385 -16.53 28.03 -8.81
CA ALA A 385 -17.73 27.38 -8.31
C ALA A 385 -17.68 25.88 -8.66
N PRO A 386 -18.50 25.03 -8.02
CA PRO A 386 -18.60 23.61 -8.40
C PRO A 386 -18.86 23.43 -9.90
N VAL A 387 -18.14 22.50 -10.52
CA VAL A 387 -18.27 22.20 -11.96
C VAL A 387 -19.35 21.15 -12.16
N GLU A 388 -20.38 21.48 -12.94
CA GLU A 388 -21.43 20.53 -13.30
C GLU A 388 -20.91 19.46 -14.26
N LEU A 389 -21.53 18.27 -14.21
CA LEU A 389 -21.19 17.17 -15.11
C LEU A 389 -21.52 17.56 -16.55
N ASN A 390 -20.57 17.39 -17.45
CA ASN A 390 -20.68 17.76 -18.86
C ASN A 390 -19.98 16.71 -19.75
N SER A 391 -19.76 17.01 -21.04
CA SER A 391 -19.08 16.08 -21.97
C SER A 391 -17.66 15.74 -21.55
N ASP A 392 -16.94 16.70 -20.98
CA ASP A 392 -15.52 16.60 -20.63
C ASP A 392 -15.35 16.05 -19.20
N LEU A 393 -16.23 16.45 -18.28
CA LEU A 393 -16.35 15.93 -16.92
C LEU A 393 -17.63 15.09 -16.81
N ASN A 394 -17.62 13.94 -17.46
CA ASN A 394 -18.74 13.00 -17.37
C ASN A 394 -18.74 12.26 -16.01
N PRO A 395 -19.84 11.55 -15.67
CA PRO A 395 -19.94 10.85 -14.38
C PRO A 395 -18.82 9.85 -14.09
N ASP A 396 -18.29 9.17 -15.11
CA ASP A 396 -17.23 8.17 -14.92
C ASP A 396 -15.88 8.82 -14.60
N ILE A 397 -15.56 9.92 -15.27
CA ILE A 397 -14.36 10.72 -14.99
C ILE A 397 -14.45 11.36 -13.61
N ALA A 398 -15.61 11.91 -13.25
CA ALA A 398 -15.83 12.51 -11.94
C ALA A 398 -15.60 11.49 -10.81
N VAL A 399 -16.10 10.26 -10.97
CA VAL A 399 -15.88 9.17 -9.99
C VAL A 399 -14.42 8.74 -9.95
N LYS A 400 -13.76 8.59 -11.11
CA LYS A 400 -12.32 8.28 -11.14
C LYS A 400 -11.49 9.33 -10.41
N LEU A 401 -11.78 10.61 -10.60
CA LEU A 401 -11.09 11.69 -9.89
C LEU A 401 -11.36 11.64 -8.37
N ASP A 402 -12.57 11.26 -7.95
CA ASP A 402 -12.96 11.14 -6.54
C ASP A 402 -12.25 9.95 -5.87
N ASP A 403 -12.17 8.81 -6.56
CA ASP A 403 -11.47 7.60 -6.13
C ASP A 403 -9.94 7.82 -6.05
N LEU A 404 -9.38 8.61 -6.97
CA LEU A 404 -8.00 9.11 -6.87
C LEU A 404 -7.81 10.09 -5.71
N GLY A 405 -8.88 10.56 -5.08
CA GLY A 405 -8.85 11.50 -3.97
C GLY A 405 -8.58 12.94 -4.38
N LEU A 406 -8.71 13.29 -5.66
CA LEU A 406 -8.40 14.62 -6.19
C LEU A 406 -9.58 15.60 -6.11
N VAL A 407 -10.80 15.08 -6.23
CA VAL A 407 -12.03 15.87 -6.16
C VAL A 407 -12.92 15.38 -5.03
N LYS A 408 -13.99 16.15 -4.80
CA LYS A 408 -15.13 15.75 -3.97
C LYS A 408 -16.40 15.97 -4.76
N LEU A 409 -17.24 14.93 -4.81
CA LEU A 409 -18.57 15.01 -5.40
C LEU A 409 -19.53 15.72 -4.44
N GLN A 410 -20.22 16.75 -4.92
CA GLN A 410 -21.30 17.45 -4.21
C GLN A 410 -22.61 17.34 -5.00
N SER A 411 -23.74 17.66 -4.35
CA SER A 411 -25.09 17.51 -4.92
C SER A 411 -25.27 18.16 -6.29
N ASN A 412 -24.57 19.27 -6.57
CA ASN A 412 -24.70 20.02 -7.82
C ASN A 412 -23.37 20.19 -8.59
N GLY A 413 -22.34 19.37 -8.32
CA GLY A 413 -21.10 19.45 -9.08
C GLY A 413 -19.88 18.87 -8.39
N VAL A 414 -18.73 19.10 -9.02
CA VAL A 414 -17.42 18.58 -8.62
C VAL A 414 -16.53 19.74 -8.21
N ILE A 415 -15.86 19.60 -7.05
CA ILE A 415 -14.88 20.58 -6.55
C ILE A 415 -13.53 19.89 -6.28
N PRO A 416 -12.40 20.63 -6.28
CA PRO A 416 -11.15 20.08 -5.76
C PRO A 416 -11.33 19.62 -4.32
N ARG A 417 -10.74 18.49 -3.95
CA ARG A 417 -10.89 17.95 -2.60
C ARG A 417 -10.25 18.86 -1.54
N TYR A 418 -9.09 19.42 -1.87
CA TYR A 418 -8.36 20.36 -1.00
C TYR A 418 -7.86 21.56 -1.79
N GLU A 419 -7.70 22.69 -1.09
CA GLU A 419 -7.17 23.93 -1.67
C GLU A 419 -5.70 23.78 -2.10
N LEU A 420 -4.93 22.93 -1.42
CA LEU A 420 -3.58 22.53 -1.84
C LEU A 420 -3.55 22.06 -3.30
N TYR A 421 -4.52 21.24 -3.70
CA TYR A 421 -4.59 20.72 -5.05
C TYR A 421 -4.95 21.83 -6.04
N ARG A 422 -5.89 22.71 -5.68
CA ARG A 422 -6.21 23.88 -6.49
C ARG A 422 -4.95 24.69 -6.78
N GLN A 423 -4.21 25.07 -5.74
CA GLN A 423 -3.02 25.91 -5.87
C GLN A 423 -1.90 25.22 -6.65
N TYR A 424 -1.65 23.92 -6.41
CA TYR A 424 -0.59 23.20 -7.09
C TYR A 424 -0.88 22.95 -8.58
N PHE A 425 -2.11 22.54 -8.91
CA PHE A 425 -2.47 22.08 -10.25
C PHE A 425 -3.01 23.18 -11.16
N CYS A 426 -3.54 24.28 -10.62
CA CYS A 426 -4.03 25.40 -11.42
C CYS A 426 -2.96 25.88 -12.40
N ASP A 427 -1.75 26.17 -11.95
CA ASP A 427 -0.69 26.69 -12.83
C ASP A 427 -0.06 25.61 -13.73
N ARG A 428 -0.07 24.34 -13.27
CA ARG A 428 0.69 23.25 -13.90
C ARG A 428 -0.07 22.47 -14.96
N LEU A 429 -1.40 22.57 -14.96
CA LEU A 429 -2.25 22.00 -15.99
C LEU A 429 -2.64 23.03 -17.06
N ILE A 430 -2.26 24.31 -16.91
CA ILE A 430 -2.54 25.35 -17.90
C ILE A 430 -1.77 25.14 -19.21
N ASP A 431 -0.54 24.61 -19.15
CA ASP A 431 0.41 24.52 -20.27
C ASP A 431 0.40 23.17 -21.06
N GLN A 432 -0.70 22.42 -21.01
CA GLN A 432 -0.89 21.20 -21.83
C GLN A 432 -1.92 21.40 -22.93
#